data_AF-A0A2H9UKE2-F1
#
_entry.id   AF-A0A2H9UKE2-F1
#
_cell.length_a   1.000
_cell.length_b   1.000
_cell.length_c   1.000
_cell.angle_alpha   90.00
_cell.angle_beta   90.00
_cell.angle_gamma   90.00
#
_symmetry.space_group_name_H-M   'P 1'
#
loop_
_entity.id
_entity.type
_entity.pdbx_description
1 polymer ?
#
loop_
_entity_poly.entity_id
_entity_poly.type
_entity_poly.pdbx_seq_one_letter_code
_entity_poly.pdbx_strand_id
1 'polypeptide(L)'
;MPTTQVTLLLQQLQQQYPTAFKGNYLFYSQIKIRGIWDKAKLLIPWVLAAMIFIPVSLMFGDVIKQSFVQVSEFQAQSYAILAILLFLMLSLTLILQQVQHSSYSLYQLLRHTPIKMAVVILLQALNLFFVQSSLLMWSLFFFGVSFGFIRFYRENLFRENSQNTEHYQLQQLRRICFWAYKQTCMLRLKLRFCSNNHPQHAELKQQLNHYAELYTQLLKHEHQYCKTIKHLDVDSYLDENS
;
A
#
# COMPACT_ATOMS: atom_id res chain seq x y z
N MET A 1 -20.58 -0.78 -12.11
CA MET A 1 -21.46 0.30 -11.61
C MET A 1 -21.21 1.52 -12.48
N PRO A 2 -22.24 2.21 -13.02
CA PRO A 2 -22.03 3.39 -13.85
C PRO A 2 -21.46 4.56 -13.04
N THR A 3 -20.56 5.32 -13.66
CA THR A 3 -19.80 6.42 -13.06
C THR A 3 -20.69 7.47 -12.37
N THR A 4 -21.86 7.77 -12.94
CA THR A 4 -22.84 8.70 -12.36
C THR A 4 -23.38 8.25 -11.00
N GLN A 5 -23.61 6.95 -10.80
CA GLN A 5 -24.08 6.40 -9.52
C GLN A 5 -22.98 6.50 -8.45
N VAL A 6 -21.73 6.28 -8.82
CA VAL A 6 -20.59 6.43 -7.90
C VAL A 6 -20.40 7.89 -7.49
N THR A 7 -20.57 8.84 -8.42
CA THR A 7 -20.55 10.27 -8.09
C THR A 7 -21.60 10.63 -7.03
N LEU A 8 -22.85 10.20 -7.23
CA LEU A 8 -23.94 10.47 -6.29
C LEU A 8 -23.67 9.84 -4.92
N LEU A 9 -23.21 8.58 -4.90
CA LEU A 9 -22.83 7.89 -3.67
C LEU A 9 -21.73 8.65 -2.91
N LEU A 10 -20.67 9.09 -3.61
CA LEU A 10 -19.57 9.83 -3.00
C LEU A 10 -20.03 11.20 -2.46
N GLN A 11 -20.93 11.90 -3.15
CA GLN A 11 -21.50 13.16 -2.66
C GLN A 11 -22.32 12.95 -1.37
N GLN A 12 -23.19 11.94 -1.34
CA GLN A 12 -23.97 11.59 -0.15
C GLN A 12 -23.05 11.25 1.03
N LEU A 13 -22.04 10.42 0.78
CA LEU A 13 -21.07 10.02 1.80
C LEU A 13 -20.20 11.20 2.26
N GLN A 14 -19.86 12.14 1.38
CA GLN A 14 -19.10 13.33 1.75
C GLN A 14 -19.91 14.27 2.65
N GLN A 15 -21.23 14.36 2.43
CA GLN A 15 -22.13 15.11 3.30
C GLN A 15 -22.28 14.42 4.67
N GLN A 16 -22.44 13.10 4.70
CA GLN A 16 -22.62 12.34 5.93
C GLN A 16 -21.32 12.17 6.75
N TYR A 17 -20.18 12.00 6.08
CA TYR A 17 -18.90 11.65 6.69
C TYR A 17 -17.74 12.50 6.14
N PRO A 18 -17.73 13.84 6.35
CA PRO A 18 -16.71 14.73 5.78
C PRO A 18 -15.28 14.40 6.27
N THR A 19 -15.16 13.85 7.48
CA THR A 19 -13.86 13.46 8.08
C THR A 19 -13.20 12.31 7.31
N ALA A 20 -13.97 11.45 6.65
CA ALA A 20 -13.45 10.36 5.81
C ALA A 20 -12.67 10.89 4.60
N PHE A 21 -13.03 12.07 4.08
CA PHE A 21 -12.44 12.66 2.88
C PHE A 21 -11.35 13.70 3.17
N LYS A 22 -11.35 14.33 4.35
CA LYS A 22 -10.34 15.35 4.71
C LYS A 22 -9.16 14.80 5.50
N GLY A 23 -9.37 13.80 6.37
CA GLY A 23 -8.34 13.32 7.30
C GLY A 23 -7.81 11.91 7.05
N ASN A 24 -8.37 11.15 6.10
CA ASN A 24 -7.92 9.79 5.82
C ASN A 24 -7.06 9.73 4.56
N TYR A 25 -5.77 9.39 4.71
CA TYR A 25 -4.84 9.23 3.61
C TYR A 25 -4.57 7.74 3.35
N LEU A 26 -4.44 7.40 2.06
CA LEU A 26 -3.98 6.09 1.62
C LEU A 26 -2.56 6.24 1.09
N PHE A 27 -1.66 5.38 1.55
CA PHE A 27 -0.24 5.44 1.21
C PHE A 27 0.16 4.50 0.05
N TYR A 28 -0.81 4.14 -0.81
CA TYR A 28 -0.60 3.25 -1.95
C TYR A 28 -1.33 3.77 -3.20
N SER A 29 -0.95 3.24 -4.37
CA SER A 29 -1.59 3.51 -5.67
C SER A 29 -1.64 5.01 -6.00
N GLN A 30 -0.53 5.73 -5.81
CA GLN A 30 -0.44 7.14 -6.18
C GLN A 30 -0.35 7.31 -7.70
N ILE A 31 0.30 6.37 -8.39
CA ILE A 31 0.46 6.38 -9.85
C ILE A 31 -0.43 5.31 -10.47
N LYS A 32 -1.33 5.76 -11.37
CA LYS A 32 -2.23 4.90 -12.13
C LYS A 32 -1.75 4.81 -13.57
N ILE A 33 -1.52 3.58 -14.03
CA ILE A 33 -0.94 3.26 -15.33
C ILE A 33 -2.02 2.63 -16.20
N ARG A 34 -2.27 3.23 -17.37
CA ARG A 34 -3.17 2.68 -18.39
C ARG A 34 -2.45 1.55 -19.13
N GLY A 35 -3.10 0.40 -19.26
CA GLY A 35 -2.52 -0.81 -19.82
C GLY A 35 -1.23 -1.26 -19.13
N ILE A 36 -0.29 -1.78 -19.95
CA ILE A 36 1.01 -2.30 -19.51
C ILE A 36 2.18 -1.37 -19.90
N TRP A 37 1.99 -0.50 -20.91
CA TRP A 37 3.09 0.13 -21.66
C TRP A 37 3.20 1.67 -21.59
N ASP A 38 2.62 2.34 -20.58
CA ASP A 38 2.93 3.74 -20.32
C ASP A 38 4.35 3.87 -19.71
N LYS A 39 5.38 3.74 -20.57
CA LYS A 39 6.80 3.64 -20.20
C LYS A 39 7.27 4.81 -19.35
N ALA A 40 6.75 6.02 -19.59
CA ALA A 40 7.10 7.20 -18.81
C ALA A 40 6.63 7.07 -17.35
N LYS A 41 5.37 6.67 -17.13
CA LYS A 41 4.84 6.47 -15.77
C LYS A 41 5.45 5.26 -15.06
N LEU A 42 5.97 4.29 -15.81
CA LEU A 42 6.69 3.15 -15.23
C LEU A 42 8.02 3.56 -14.59
N LEU A 43 8.71 4.57 -15.13
CA LEU A 43 10.02 5.02 -14.64
C LEU A 43 9.93 5.97 -13.45
N ILE A 44 8.82 6.71 -13.28
CA ILE A 44 8.66 7.70 -12.20
C ILE A 44 8.91 7.09 -10.80
N PRO A 45 8.31 5.95 -10.40
CA PRO A 45 8.60 5.33 -9.12
C PRO A 45 10.07 4.93 -8.94
N TRP A 46 10.74 4.51 -10.01
CA TRP A 46 12.15 4.10 -9.98
C TRP A 46 13.06 5.29 -9.74
N VAL A 47 12.84 6.39 -10.47
CA VAL A 47 13.61 7.63 -10.28
C VAL A 47 13.41 8.16 -8.85
N LEU A 48 12.16 8.21 -8.38
CA LEU A 48 11.85 8.65 -7.03
C LEU A 48 12.54 7.76 -5.97
N ALA A 49 12.50 6.45 -6.16
CA ALA A 49 13.15 5.50 -5.27
C ALA A 49 14.68 5.68 -5.26
N ALA A 50 15.30 5.86 -6.42
CA ALA A 50 16.73 6.11 -6.52
C ALA A 50 17.15 7.40 -5.81
N MET A 51 16.38 8.48 -6.00
CA MET A 51 16.63 9.79 -5.38
C MET A 51 16.51 9.77 -3.85
N ILE A 52 15.68 8.88 -3.30
CA ILE A 52 15.48 8.76 -1.85
C ILE A 52 16.46 7.75 -1.26
N PHE A 53 16.42 6.51 -1.73
CA PHE A 53 17.05 5.38 -1.04
C PHE A 53 18.56 5.28 -1.27
N ILE A 54 19.08 5.71 -2.43
CA ILE A 54 20.53 5.68 -2.67
C ILE A 54 21.23 6.67 -1.74
N PRO A 55 20.90 7.98 -1.72
CA PRO A 55 21.57 8.92 -0.82
C PRO A 55 21.39 8.56 0.64
N VAL A 56 20.18 8.17 1.06
CA VAL A 56 19.91 7.76 2.44
C VAL A 56 20.76 6.55 2.83
N SER A 57 20.92 5.55 1.95
CA SER A 57 21.75 4.39 2.25
C SER A 57 23.22 4.75 2.43
N LEU A 58 23.75 5.67 1.61
CA LEU A 58 25.15 6.12 1.71
C LEU A 58 25.37 6.95 2.97
N MET A 59 24.53 7.95 3.21
CA MET A 59 24.62 8.79 4.40
C MET A 59 24.49 7.97 5.69
N PHE A 60 23.58 6.98 5.70
CA PHE A 60 23.42 6.14 6.87
C PHE A 60 24.58 5.16 7.05
N GLY A 61 25.17 4.67 5.95
CA GLY A 61 26.42 3.91 5.98
C GLY A 61 27.57 4.70 6.59
N ASP A 62 27.74 5.97 6.20
CA ASP A 62 28.76 6.87 6.74
C ASP A 62 28.56 7.11 8.24
N VAL A 63 27.32 7.35 8.68
CA VAL A 63 26.99 7.52 10.10
C VAL A 63 27.34 6.27 10.91
N ILE A 64 27.05 5.07 10.39
CA ILE A 64 27.40 3.80 11.05
C ILE A 64 28.92 3.65 11.12
N LYS A 65 29.65 3.90 10.01
CA LYS A 65 31.11 3.80 9.97
C LYS A 65 31.79 4.74 10.98
N GLN A 66 31.26 5.95 11.14
CA GLN A 66 31.77 6.93 12.12
C GLN A 66 31.43 6.55 13.57
N SER A 67 30.26 5.94 13.79
CA SER A 67 29.79 5.60 15.13
C SER A 67 30.43 4.33 15.70
N PHE A 68 30.93 3.43 14.84
CA PHE A 68 31.49 2.14 15.27
C PHE A 68 32.92 1.94 14.76
N VAL A 69 33.88 1.89 15.70
CA VAL A 69 35.33 1.86 15.44
C VAL A 69 35.80 0.60 14.67
N GLN A 70 35.07 -0.51 14.74
CA GLN A 70 35.50 -1.81 14.19
C GLN A 70 34.72 -2.27 12.95
N VAL A 71 33.96 -1.39 12.32
CA VAL A 71 33.10 -1.77 11.19
C VAL A 71 33.78 -1.41 9.86
N SER A 72 34.00 -2.40 9.01
CA SER A 72 34.49 -2.17 7.64
C SER A 72 33.46 -1.39 6.82
N GLU A 73 33.90 -0.72 5.76
CA GLU A 73 33.00 0.06 4.88
C GLU A 73 31.86 -0.79 4.30
N PHE A 74 32.18 -2.01 3.86
CA PHE A 74 31.19 -2.97 3.38
C PHE A 74 30.14 -3.32 4.44
N GLN A 75 30.58 -3.59 5.67
CA GLN A 75 29.67 -3.93 6.77
C GLN A 75 28.78 -2.73 7.12
N ALA A 76 29.34 -1.52 7.20
CA ALA A 76 28.58 -0.31 7.50
C ALA A 76 27.48 -0.08 6.46
N GLN A 77 27.82 -0.18 5.17
CA GLN A 77 26.85 -0.04 4.09
C GLN A 77 25.80 -1.15 4.09
N SER A 78 26.21 -2.39 4.39
CA SER A 78 25.29 -3.52 4.51
C SER A 78 24.32 -3.36 5.67
N TYR A 79 24.77 -2.86 6.82
CA TYR A 79 23.91 -2.55 7.97
C TYR A 79 22.90 -1.44 7.62
N ALA A 80 23.36 -0.39 6.94
CA ALA A 80 22.48 0.69 6.49
C ALA A 80 21.38 0.18 5.56
N ILE A 81 21.76 -0.62 4.56
CA ILE A 81 20.82 -1.25 3.62
C ILE A 81 19.84 -2.18 4.37
N LEU A 82 20.32 -3.04 5.27
CA LEU A 82 19.46 -3.93 6.05
C LEU A 82 18.44 -3.16 6.88
N ALA A 83 18.86 -2.08 7.55
CA ALA A 83 17.97 -1.23 8.33
C ALA A 83 16.88 -0.58 7.45
N ILE A 84 17.25 -0.08 6.27
CA ILE A 84 16.28 0.46 5.29
C ILE A 84 15.30 -0.64 4.85
N LEU A 85 15.79 -1.85 4.54
CA LEU A 85 14.93 -2.95 4.12
C LEU A 85 13.96 -3.39 5.23
N LEU A 86 14.41 -3.44 6.47
CA LEU A 86 13.56 -3.72 7.64
C LEU A 86 12.50 -2.63 7.85
N PHE A 87 12.89 -1.35 7.73
CA PHE A 87 11.95 -0.23 7.77
C PHE A 87 10.91 -0.30 6.65
N LEU A 88 11.33 -0.64 5.44
CA LEU A 88 10.44 -0.86 4.30
C LEU A 88 9.48 -2.03 4.56
N MET A 89 9.94 -3.14 5.13
CA MET A 89 9.09 -4.28 5.48
C MET A 89 8.02 -3.90 6.52
N LEU A 90 8.39 -3.10 7.53
CA LEU A 90 7.44 -2.59 8.52
C LEU A 90 6.40 -1.67 7.88
N SER A 91 6.87 -0.68 7.11
CA SER A 91 6.01 0.28 6.41
C SER A 91 5.05 -0.43 5.44
N LEU A 92 5.57 -1.40 4.69
CA LEU A 92 4.83 -2.27 3.79
C LEU A 92 3.68 -3.00 4.50
N THR A 93 3.91 -3.52 5.71
CA THR A 93 2.89 -4.26 6.46
C THR A 93 1.72 -3.35 6.81
N LEU A 94 2.00 -2.09 7.20
CA LEU A 94 0.97 -1.08 7.46
C LEU A 94 0.20 -0.71 6.18
N ILE A 95 0.89 -0.54 5.05
CA ILE A 95 0.27 -0.22 3.77
C ILE A 95 -0.59 -1.39 3.28
N LEU A 96 -0.11 -2.63 3.41
CA LEU A 96 -0.84 -3.82 2.98
C LEU A 96 -2.13 -4.00 3.77
N GLN A 97 -2.14 -3.64 5.06
CA GLN A 97 -3.37 -3.60 5.86
C GLN A 97 -4.37 -2.56 5.32
N GLN A 98 -3.90 -1.39 4.86
CA GLN A 98 -4.77 -0.42 4.20
C GLN A 98 -5.39 -1.02 2.95
N VAL A 99 -4.57 -1.61 2.08
CA VAL A 99 -5.00 -2.23 0.83
C VAL A 99 -6.02 -3.35 1.08
N GLN A 100 -5.74 -4.23 2.04
CA GLN A 100 -6.65 -5.34 2.41
C GLN A 100 -8.06 -4.85 2.74
N HIS A 101 -8.18 -3.70 3.39
CA HIS A 101 -9.45 -3.13 3.85
C HIS A 101 -9.98 -2.00 2.96
N SER A 102 -9.48 -1.88 1.74
CA SER A 102 -9.94 -0.86 0.80
C SER A 102 -10.01 -1.32 -0.64
N SER A 103 -9.20 -2.31 -1.06
CA SER A 103 -9.23 -2.84 -2.41
C SER A 103 -8.86 -4.32 -2.45
N TYR A 104 -9.84 -5.16 -2.77
CA TYR A 104 -9.65 -6.60 -2.83
C TYR A 104 -8.73 -7.04 -3.98
N SER A 105 -8.91 -6.47 -5.17
CA SER A 105 -8.11 -6.83 -6.36
C SER A 105 -6.64 -6.51 -6.17
N LEU A 106 -6.35 -5.32 -5.63
CA LEU A 106 -4.97 -4.89 -5.37
C LEU A 106 -4.34 -5.71 -4.24
N TYR A 107 -5.10 -6.09 -3.21
CA TYR A 107 -4.60 -6.96 -2.14
C TYR A 107 -4.13 -8.31 -2.68
N GLN A 108 -4.90 -8.95 -3.57
CA GLN A 108 -4.53 -10.24 -4.17
C GLN A 108 -3.17 -10.15 -4.89
N LEU A 109 -2.91 -9.05 -5.60
CA LEU A 109 -1.65 -8.82 -6.30
C LEU A 109 -0.45 -8.59 -5.36
N LEU A 110 -0.69 -8.07 -4.16
CA LEU A 110 0.34 -7.56 -3.24
C LEU A 110 0.56 -8.43 -1.99
N ARG A 111 -0.35 -9.37 -1.68
CA ARG A 111 -0.37 -10.14 -0.42
C ARG A 111 0.93 -10.91 -0.12
N HIS A 112 1.65 -11.34 -1.15
CA HIS A 112 2.90 -12.10 -0.99
C HIS A 112 4.16 -11.22 -0.95
N THR A 113 4.03 -9.90 -1.01
CA THR A 113 5.18 -8.99 -1.01
C THR A 113 6.00 -9.02 0.29
N PRO A 114 5.39 -9.15 1.50
CA PRO A 114 6.16 -9.30 2.73
C PRO A 114 7.07 -10.53 2.73
N ILE A 115 6.62 -11.65 2.15
CA ILE A 115 7.43 -12.87 2.02
C ILE A 115 8.64 -12.60 1.11
N LYS A 116 8.42 -11.94 -0.05
CA LYS A 116 9.52 -11.56 -0.94
C LYS A 116 10.54 -10.63 -0.27
N MET A 117 10.06 -9.67 0.53
CA MET A 117 10.92 -8.81 1.33
C MET A 117 11.74 -9.60 2.35
N ALA A 118 11.11 -10.53 3.09
CA ALA A 118 11.79 -11.37 4.06
C ALA A 118 12.91 -12.20 3.40
N VAL A 119 12.65 -12.80 2.23
CA VAL A 119 13.67 -13.52 1.45
C VAL A 119 14.84 -12.61 1.08
N VAL A 120 14.57 -11.40 0.57
CA VAL A 120 15.64 -10.44 0.23
C VAL A 120 16.45 -10.03 1.46
N ILE A 121 15.80 -9.78 2.60
CA ILE A 121 16.47 -9.42 3.85
C ILE A 121 17.37 -10.56 4.35
N LEU A 122 16.88 -11.80 4.30
CA LEU A 122 17.68 -12.98 4.69
C LEU A 122 18.89 -13.16 3.78
N LEU A 123 18.71 -13.03 2.45
CA LEU A 123 19.82 -13.08 1.50
C LEU A 123 20.82 -11.95 1.73
N GLN A 124 20.35 -10.75 2.11
CA GLN A 124 21.22 -9.62 2.42
C GLN A 124 22.01 -9.87 3.70
N ALA A 125 21.41 -10.47 4.72
CA ALA A 125 22.11 -10.88 5.93
C ALA A 125 23.15 -11.97 5.65
N LEU A 126 22.81 -12.96 4.80
CA LEU A 126 23.78 -13.98 4.37
C LEU A 126 24.94 -13.36 3.58
N ASN A 127 24.67 -12.39 2.70
CA ASN A 127 25.72 -11.66 2.00
C ASN A 127 26.63 -10.91 2.98
N LEU A 128 26.09 -10.32 4.03
CA LEU A 128 26.88 -9.64 5.06
C LEU A 128 27.81 -10.60 5.82
N PHE A 129 27.32 -11.76 6.23
CA PHE A 129 28.09 -12.69 7.07
C PHE A 129 29.04 -13.60 6.29
N PHE A 130 28.70 -14.02 5.08
CA PHE A 130 29.44 -15.07 4.36
C PHE A 130 30.07 -14.59 3.05
N VAL A 131 29.28 -13.98 2.16
CA VAL A 131 29.72 -13.75 0.77
C VAL A 131 30.52 -12.44 0.63
N GLN A 132 30.14 -11.43 1.39
CA GLN A 132 30.75 -10.09 1.43
C GLN A 132 30.87 -9.41 0.04
N SER A 133 29.86 -9.61 -0.83
CA SER A 133 29.87 -9.05 -2.19
C SER A 133 29.11 -7.73 -2.27
N SER A 134 29.80 -6.65 -2.66
CA SER A 134 29.19 -5.34 -2.90
C SER A 134 28.16 -5.36 -4.03
N LEU A 135 28.43 -6.13 -5.11
CA LEU A 135 27.50 -6.25 -6.24
C LEU A 135 26.20 -6.93 -5.81
N LEU A 136 26.31 -8.03 -5.04
CA LEU A 136 25.15 -8.73 -4.50
C LEU A 136 24.36 -7.83 -3.54
N MET A 137 25.05 -7.06 -2.69
CA MET A 137 24.42 -6.08 -1.78
C MET A 137 23.54 -5.08 -2.52
N TRP A 138 24.08 -4.42 -3.56
CA TRP A 138 23.32 -3.43 -4.31
C TRP A 138 22.19 -4.05 -5.14
N SER A 139 22.38 -5.27 -5.66
CA SER A 139 21.34 -6.01 -6.36
C SER A 139 20.17 -6.39 -5.45
N LEU A 140 20.46 -6.88 -4.24
CA LEU A 140 19.44 -7.20 -3.24
C LEU A 140 18.74 -5.94 -2.74
N PHE A 141 19.47 -4.83 -2.58
CA PHE A 141 18.87 -3.55 -2.24
C PHE A 141 17.89 -3.08 -3.32
N PHE A 142 18.26 -3.19 -4.60
CA PHE A 142 17.38 -2.90 -5.73
C PHE A 142 16.09 -3.73 -5.67
N PHE A 143 16.18 -5.05 -5.44
CA PHE A 143 14.99 -5.90 -5.30
C PHE A 143 14.14 -5.53 -4.09
N GLY A 144 14.78 -5.24 -2.96
CA GLY A 144 14.09 -4.83 -1.74
C GLY A 144 13.33 -3.51 -1.91
N VAL A 145 13.93 -2.51 -2.56
CA VAL A 145 13.23 -1.26 -2.90
C VAL A 145 12.11 -1.50 -3.93
N SER A 146 12.32 -2.39 -4.91
CA SER A 146 11.31 -2.74 -5.89
C SER A 146 10.04 -3.33 -5.25
N PHE A 147 10.23 -4.29 -4.33
CA PHE A 147 9.14 -4.94 -3.62
C PHE A 147 8.54 -4.05 -2.52
N GLY A 148 9.38 -3.37 -1.74
CA GLY A 148 8.97 -2.59 -0.57
C GLY A 148 8.38 -1.22 -0.88
N PHE A 149 8.71 -0.63 -2.03
CA PHE A 149 8.28 0.74 -2.38
C PHE A 149 7.56 0.79 -3.73
N ILE A 150 8.25 0.40 -4.81
CA ILE A 150 7.78 0.65 -6.19
C ILE A 150 6.47 -0.05 -6.48
N ARG A 151 6.33 -1.31 -6.05
CA ARG A 151 5.14 -2.12 -6.29
C ARG A 151 3.87 -1.57 -5.61
N PHE A 152 4.01 -0.81 -4.53
CA PHE A 152 2.88 -0.20 -3.80
C PHE A 152 2.53 1.18 -4.30
N TYR A 153 3.51 1.88 -4.88
CA TYR A 153 3.30 3.22 -5.42
C TYR A 153 2.53 3.22 -6.75
N ARG A 154 2.61 2.12 -7.51
CA ARG A 154 1.98 1.95 -8.83
C ARG A 154 0.79 0.99 -8.81
N GLU A 155 -0.24 1.32 -9.59
CA GLU A 155 -1.32 0.41 -9.96
C GLU A 155 -1.48 0.38 -11.49
N ASN A 156 -1.44 -0.81 -12.07
CA ASN A 156 -1.43 -1.03 -13.52
C ASN A 156 -2.77 -1.62 -14.01
N LEU A 157 -2.91 -1.83 -15.32
CA LEU A 157 -4.07 -2.49 -15.96
C LEU A 157 -5.38 -1.68 -15.94
N PHE A 158 -5.29 -0.35 -15.83
CA PHE A 158 -6.47 0.48 -16.12
C PHE A 158 -6.79 0.43 -17.62
N ARG A 159 -8.08 0.33 -17.96
CA ARG A 159 -8.54 0.33 -19.36
C ARG A 159 -8.13 1.61 -20.06
N GLU A 160 -7.85 1.56 -21.36
CA GLU A 160 -7.38 2.75 -22.10
C GLU A 160 -8.39 3.90 -22.09
N ASN A 161 -9.68 3.56 -22.15
CA ASN A 161 -10.81 4.49 -22.12
C ASN A 161 -11.12 5.06 -20.72
N SER A 162 -10.40 4.62 -19.69
CA SER A 162 -10.66 5.08 -18.31
C SER A 162 -10.29 6.55 -18.13
N GLN A 163 -11.20 7.32 -17.54
CA GLN A 163 -11.03 8.75 -17.34
C GLN A 163 -10.32 9.07 -16.01
N ASN A 164 -9.63 10.21 -15.94
CA ASN A 164 -8.98 10.67 -14.71
C ASN A 164 -10.00 10.90 -13.56
N THR A 165 -11.23 11.25 -13.91
CA THR A 165 -12.36 11.37 -12.97
C THR A 165 -12.66 10.03 -12.30
N GLU A 166 -12.68 8.94 -13.05
CA GLU A 166 -12.94 7.58 -12.56
C GLU A 166 -11.81 7.10 -11.64
N HIS A 167 -10.57 7.41 -12.01
CA HIS A 167 -9.41 7.18 -11.16
C HIS A 167 -9.55 7.92 -9.83
N TYR A 168 -9.93 9.19 -9.85
CA TYR A 168 -10.14 9.97 -8.64
C TYR A 168 -11.27 9.37 -7.77
N GLN A 169 -12.41 9.04 -8.38
CA GLN A 169 -13.56 8.44 -7.70
C GLN A 169 -13.21 7.11 -7.02
N LEU A 170 -12.47 6.23 -7.72
CA LEU A 170 -12.00 4.98 -7.13
C LEU A 170 -11.13 5.23 -5.90
N GLN A 171 -10.25 6.23 -5.95
CA GLN A 171 -9.40 6.56 -4.80
C GLN A 171 -10.24 7.06 -3.63
N GLN A 172 -11.23 7.92 -3.87
CA GLN A 172 -12.12 8.40 -2.83
C GLN A 172 -12.95 7.27 -2.21
N LEU A 173 -13.44 6.34 -3.03
CA LEU A 173 -14.18 5.18 -2.56
C LEU A 173 -13.31 4.26 -1.67
N ARG A 174 -12.06 4.04 -2.06
CA ARG A 174 -11.07 3.31 -1.24
C ARG A 174 -10.78 4.03 0.08
N ARG A 175 -10.67 5.36 0.06
CA ARG A 175 -10.43 6.19 1.26
C ARG A 175 -11.57 6.04 2.27
N ILE A 176 -12.82 6.14 1.82
CA ILE A 176 -13.94 5.99 2.74
C ILE A 176 -14.11 4.54 3.22
N CYS A 177 -13.84 3.56 2.37
CA CYS A 177 -13.84 2.15 2.77
C CYS A 177 -12.84 1.89 3.91
N PHE A 178 -11.60 2.38 3.77
CA PHE A 178 -10.60 2.25 4.84
C PHE A 178 -10.98 3.03 6.11
N TRP A 179 -11.63 4.19 5.96
CA TRP A 179 -12.11 4.96 7.10
C TRP A 179 -13.20 4.22 7.88
N ALA A 180 -14.18 3.64 7.18
CA ALA A 180 -15.25 2.84 7.80
C ALA A 180 -14.68 1.62 8.55
N TYR A 181 -13.66 0.97 8.00
CA TYR A 181 -12.90 -0.08 8.69
C TYR A 181 -12.21 0.44 9.96
N LYS A 182 -11.54 1.60 9.90
CA LYS A 182 -10.91 2.22 11.09
C LYS A 182 -11.94 2.49 12.20
N GLN A 183 -13.11 3.04 11.85
CA GLN A 183 -14.18 3.27 12.84
C GLN A 183 -14.65 1.96 13.47
N THR A 184 -14.84 0.92 12.67
CA THR A 184 -15.20 -0.42 13.15
C THR A 184 -14.16 -0.97 14.13
N CYS A 185 -12.87 -0.82 13.82
CA CYS A 185 -11.77 -1.27 14.67
C CYS A 185 -11.70 -0.48 15.99
N MET A 186 -11.83 0.85 15.93
CA MET A 186 -11.87 1.72 17.12
C MET A 186 -13.04 1.36 18.03
N LEU A 187 -14.24 1.12 17.46
CA LEU A 187 -15.42 0.72 18.24
C LEU A 187 -15.26 -0.68 18.86
N ARG A 188 -14.69 -1.64 18.13
CA ARG A 188 -14.34 -2.96 18.68
C ARG A 188 -13.38 -2.85 19.86
N LEU A 189 -12.38 -1.97 19.75
CA LEU A 189 -11.43 -1.73 20.82
C LEU A 189 -12.12 -1.09 22.03
N LYS A 190 -12.95 -0.06 21.83
CA LYS A 190 -13.75 0.55 22.91
C LYS A 190 -14.66 -0.47 23.61
N LEU A 191 -15.36 -1.32 22.86
CA LEU A 191 -16.20 -2.37 23.42
C LEU A 191 -15.43 -3.38 24.27
N ARG A 192 -14.17 -3.70 23.93
CA ARG A 192 -13.32 -4.55 24.77
C ARG A 192 -13.00 -3.93 26.14
N PHE A 193 -13.02 -2.60 26.25
CA PHE A 193 -12.73 -1.87 27.48
C PHE A 193 -13.99 -1.38 28.22
N CYS A 194 -15.18 -1.45 27.60
CA CYS A 194 -16.44 -1.10 28.25
C CYS A 194 -17.05 -2.33 28.95
N SER A 195 -17.56 -2.13 30.17
CA SER A 195 -18.31 -3.17 30.87
C SER A 195 -19.65 -3.44 30.20
N ASN A 196 -20.05 -4.71 30.10
CA ASN A 196 -21.29 -5.16 29.47
C ASN A 196 -22.56 -4.56 30.10
N ASN A 197 -22.48 -4.14 31.37
CA ASN A 197 -23.63 -3.63 32.14
C ASN A 197 -23.85 -2.12 31.99
N HIS A 198 -22.97 -1.42 31.25
CA HIS A 198 -23.10 0.02 31.05
C HIS A 198 -24.07 0.31 29.88
N PRO A 199 -25.00 1.27 29.98
CA PRO A 199 -25.94 1.60 28.89
C PRO A 199 -25.22 1.97 27.57
N GLN A 200 -24.02 2.57 27.67
CA GLN A 200 -23.17 2.87 26.51
C GLN A 200 -22.72 1.61 25.73
N HIS A 201 -22.71 0.43 26.33
CA HIS A 201 -22.31 -0.79 25.65
C HIS A 201 -23.31 -1.16 24.52
N ALA A 202 -24.61 -0.96 24.76
CA ALA A 202 -25.64 -1.18 23.74
C ALA A 202 -25.51 -0.20 22.56
N GLU A 203 -25.30 1.09 22.86
CA GLU A 203 -25.10 2.13 21.84
C GLU A 203 -23.84 1.87 20.99
N LEU A 204 -22.71 1.54 21.64
CA LEU A 204 -21.47 1.22 20.94
C LEU A 204 -21.60 -0.02 20.05
N LYS A 205 -22.40 -1.02 20.46
CA LYS A 205 -22.67 -2.21 19.66
C LYS A 205 -23.52 -1.87 18.43
N GLN A 206 -24.53 -1.01 18.58
CA GLN A 206 -25.34 -0.55 17.45
C GLN A 206 -24.48 0.26 16.45
N GLN A 207 -23.63 1.16 16.94
CA GLN A 207 -22.69 1.91 16.10
C GLN A 207 -21.71 0.98 15.38
N LEU A 208 -21.19 -0.05 16.06
CA LEU A 208 -20.30 -1.04 15.44
C LEU A 208 -20.99 -1.74 14.27
N ASN A 209 -22.23 -2.18 14.46
CA ASN A 209 -22.99 -2.87 13.41
C ASN A 209 -23.20 -1.95 12.20
N HIS A 210 -23.58 -0.69 12.44
CA HIS A 210 -23.73 0.32 11.39
C HIS A 210 -22.46 0.50 10.55
N TYR A 211 -21.30 0.72 11.20
CA TYR A 211 -20.04 0.90 10.48
C TYR A 211 -19.52 -0.38 9.82
N ALA A 212 -19.78 -1.55 10.41
CA ALA A 212 -19.40 -2.83 9.81
C ALA A 212 -20.22 -3.13 8.55
N GLU A 213 -21.51 -2.82 8.56
CA GLU A 213 -22.37 -2.93 7.39
C GLU A 213 -21.95 -1.94 6.31
N LEU A 214 -21.75 -0.67 6.68
CA LEU A 214 -21.24 0.37 5.77
C LEU A 214 -19.92 -0.06 5.11
N TYR A 215 -18.97 -0.58 5.89
CA TYR A 215 -17.69 -1.09 5.37
C TYR A 215 -17.90 -2.21 4.33
N THR A 216 -18.77 -3.18 4.64
CA THR A 216 -19.04 -4.32 3.75
C THR A 216 -19.69 -3.87 2.44
N GLN A 217 -20.65 -2.95 2.54
CA GLN A 217 -21.30 -2.35 1.37
C GLN A 217 -20.26 -1.58 0.53
N LEU A 218 -19.47 -0.69 1.13
CA LEU A 218 -18.46 0.10 0.41
C LEU A 218 -17.43 -0.77 -0.30
N LEU A 219 -16.96 -1.84 0.34
CA LEU A 219 -16.00 -2.77 -0.27
C LEU A 219 -16.60 -3.49 -1.49
N LYS A 220 -17.88 -3.88 -1.42
CA LYS A 220 -18.59 -4.47 -2.55
C LYS A 220 -18.72 -3.47 -3.71
N HIS A 221 -19.05 -2.22 -3.41
CA HIS A 221 -19.15 -1.15 -4.41
C HIS A 221 -17.79 -0.85 -5.05
N GLU A 222 -16.71 -0.81 -4.24
CA GLU A 222 -15.33 -0.65 -4.74
C GLU A 222 -14.97 -1.77 -5.71
N HIS A 223 -15.25 -3.02 -5.34
CA HIS A 223 -14.93 -4.16 -6.18
C HIS A 223 -15.70 -4.14 -7.50
N GLN A 224 -16.99 -3.81 -7.46
CA GLN A 224 -17.83 -3.70 -8.66
C GLN A 224 -17.42 -2.54 -9.57
N TYR A 225 -16.98 -1.42 -9.00
CA TYR A 225 -16.50 -0.28 -9.77
C TYR A 225 -15.09 -0.49 -10.32
N CYS A 226 -14.21 -1.16 -9.57
CA CYS A 226 -12.87 -1.51 -10.03
C CYS A 226 -12.92 -2.37 -11.30
N LYS A 227 -13.84 -3.35 -11.36
CA LYS A 227 -14.04 -4.21 -12.55
C LYS A 227 -14.43 -3.46 -13.82
N THR A 228 -15.11 -2.31 -13.71
CA THR A 228 -15.53 -1.54 -14.88
C THR A 228 -14.41 -0.70 -15.47
N ILE A 229 -13.41 -0.32 -14.66
CA ILE A 229 -12.35 0.62 -15.05
C ILE A 229 -10.97 -0.04 -15.19
N LYS A 230 -10.82 -1.28 -14.70
CA LYS A 230 -9.56 -2.01 -14.64
C LYS A 230 -9.74 -3.45 -15.11
N HIS A 231 -8.80 -3.96 -15.88
CA HIS A 231 -8.72 -5.39 -16.17
C HIS A 231 -8.32 -6.13 -14.90
N LEU A 232 -9.00 -7.24 -14.61
CA LEU A 232 -8.73 -8.01 -13.40
C LEU A 232 -7.38 -8.71 -13.50
N ASP A 233 -7.06 -9.23 -14.69
CA ASP A 233 -5.86 -10.02 -14.95
C ASP A 233 -5.22 -9.63 -16.29
N VAL A 234 -3.96 -10.01 -16.48
CA VAL A 234 -3.19 -9.75 -17.70
C VAL A 234 -3.83 -10.45 -18.90
N ASP A 235 -4.37 -11.65 -18.71
CA ASP A 235 -5.04 -12.41 -19.77
C ASP A 235 -6.23 -11.65 -20.33
N SER A 236 -7.07 -11.11 -19.45
CA SER A 236 -8.21 -10.25 -19.85
C SER A 236 -7.79 -8.93 -20.51
N TYR A 237 -6.54 -8.48 -20.33
CA TYR A 237 -6.01 -7.33 -21.06
C TYR A 237 -5.45 -7.73 -22.43
N LEU A 238 -4.84 -8.90 -22.54
CA LEU A 238 -4.32 -9.43 -23.80
C LEU A 238 -5.48 -9.79 -24.74
N ASP A 239 -6.54 -10.42 -24.24
CA ASP A 239 -7.72 -10.80 -25.03
C ASP A 239 -8.48 -9.60 -25.62
N GLU A 240 -8.49 -8.45 -24.92
CA GLU A 240 -9.19 -7.23 -25.37
C GLU A 240 -8.33 -6.40 -26.34
N ASN A 241 -7.01 -6.66 -26.42
CA ASN A 241 -6.05 -5.95 -27.27
C ASN A 241 -5.34 -6.84 -28.30
N SER A 242 -5.80 -8.09 -28.50
CA SER A 242 -5.36 -9.01 -29.55
C SER A 242 -6.25 -8.91 -30.79
#